data_AF-A0A428XKE2-F1
#
_entry.id   AF-A0A428XKE2-F1
#
_cell.length_a   1.000
_cell.length_b   1.000
_cell.length_c   1.000
_cell.angle_alpha   90.00
_cell.angle_beta   90.00
_cell.angle_gamma   90.00
#
_symmetry.space_group_name_H-M   'P 1'
#
loop_
_entity.id
_entity.type
_entity.pdbx_description
1 polymer ?
#
loop_
_entity_poly.entity_id
_entity_poly.type
_entity_poly.pdbx_seq_one_letter_code
_entity_poly.pdbx_strand_id
1 'polypeptide(L)' 'RMTHDYVRHGTTSLFAAFDIGSGSVIAQHYRRHRHQEFLRFLKLIDDAVPKDLDLHLVLDNYATHKTPKVKEW' A
#
# COMPACT_ATOMS: atom_id res chain seq x y z
N ARG A 1 -26.45 -12.60 27.67
CA ARG A 1 -26.23 -11.38 26.86
C ARG A 1 -24.72 -11.19 26.74
N MET A 2 -24.09 -11.70 25.69
CA MET A 2 -22.64 -11.53 25.49
C MET A 2 -22.39 -10.12 24.95
N THR A 3 -21.74 -9.28 25.73
CA THR A 3 -21.11 -8.06 25.24
C THR A 3 -19.85 -8.48 24.50
N HIS A 4 -19.76 -8.13 23.22
CA HIS A 4 -18.57 -8.38 22.41
C HIS A 4 -17.37 -7.66 23.05
N ASP A 5 -16.38 -8.41 23.51
CA ASP A 5 -15.11 -7.88 24.00
C ASP A 5 -14.23 -7.46 22.81
N TYR A 6 -14.65 -6.44 22.08
CA TYR A 6 -13.83 -5.86 21.01
C TYR A 6 -12.95 -4.76 21.58
N VAL A 7 -11.73 -5.13 21.96
CA VAL A 7 -10.70 -4.18 22.40
C VAL A 7 -9.90 -3.69 21.20
N ARG A 8 -9.95 -2.38 20.93
CA ARG A 8 -9.13 -1.74 19.89
C ARG A 8 -7.74 -1.40 20.44
N HIS A 9 -6.70 -1.96 19.85
CA HIS A 9 -5.30 -1.63 20.19
C HIS A 9 -4.75 -0.40 19.42
N GLY A 10 -5.65 0.50 18.99
CA GLY A 10 -5.33 1.62 18.11
C GLY A 10 -5.52 1.30 16.62
N THR A 11 -5.17 2.26 15.76
CA THR A 11 -5.34 2.18 14.31
C THR A 11 -3.97 2.28 13.63
N THR A 12 -3.67 1.34 12.73
CA THR A 12 -2.51 1.41 11.82
C THR A 12 -3.00 1.69 10.39
N SER A 13 -2.14 2.27 9.57
CA SER A 13 -2.40 2.45 8.15
C SER A 13 -1.87 1.24 7.39
N LEU A 14 -2.67 0.67 6.49
CA LEU A 14 -2.29 -0.44 5.63
C LEU A 14 -2.20 0.06 4.18
N PHE A 15 -1.08 -0.22 3.51
CA PHE A 15 -1.02 -0.22 2.06
C PHE A 15 -0.99 -1.67 1.58
N ALA A 16 -1.78 -1.98 0.55
CA ALA A 16 -1.83 -3.30 -0.06
C ALA A 16 -1.92 -3.15 -1.58
N ALA A 17 -1.20 -4.00 -2.29
CA ALA A 17 -1.23 -4.13 -3.74
C ALA A 17 -1.58 -5.58 -4.07
N PHE A 18 -2.52 -5.75 -4.99
CA PHE A 18 -2.96 -7.05 -5.47
C PHE A 18 -2.45 -7.25 -6.89
N ASP A 19 -1.68 -8.32 -7.08
CA ASP A 19 -1.23 -8.74 -8.40
C ASP A 19 -2.30 -9.64 -9.04
N ILE A 20 -2.89 -9.15 -10.13
CA ILE A 20 -3.96 -9.83 -10.86
C ILE A 20 -3.45 -11.10 -11.56
N GLY A 21 -2.19 -11.11 -12.01
CA GLY A 21 -1.61 -12.23 -12.74
C GLY A 21 -1.32 -13.43 -11.85
N SER A 22 -0.74 -13.19 -10.68
CA SER A 22 -0.40 -14.26 -9.73
C SER A 22 -1.47 -14.52 -8.65
N GLY A 23 -2.37 -13.57 -8.41
CA GLY A 23 -3.31 -13.60 -7.29
C GLY A 23 -2.67 -13.27 -5.93
N SER A 24 -1.42 -12.80 -5.92
CA SER A 24 -0.68 -12.49 -4.69
C SER A 24 -1.02 -11.10 -4.15
N VAL A 25 -0.88 -10.93 -2.83
CA VAL A 25 -1.02 -9.63 -2.15
C VAL A 25 0.31 -9.25 -1.51
N ILE A 26 0.79 -8.06 -1.84
CA ILE A 26 1.90 -7.41 -1.14
C ILE A 26 1.30 -6.34 -0.22
N ALA A 27 1.62 -6.39 1.07
CA ALA A 27 1.01 -5.54 2.07
C ALA A 27 2.02 -5.08 3.12
N GLN A 28 1.93 -3.82 3.54
CA GLN A 28 2.79 -3.26 4.58
C GLN A 28 2.02 -2.28 5.48
N HIS A 29 2.18 -2.46 6.79
CA HIS A 29 1.64 -1.55 7.81
C HIS A 29 2.58 -0.38 8.05
N TYR A 30 1.99 0.80 8.24
CA TYR A 30 2.68 2.04 8.60
C TYR A 30 1.92 2.79 9.69
N ARG A 31 2.67 3.52 10.52
CA ARG A 31 2.08 4.37 11.59
C ARG A 31 1.25 5.55 11.04
N ARG A 32 1.51 5.98 9.82
CA ARG A 32 0.83 7.13 9.17
C ARG A 32 0.46 6.76 7.73
N HIS A 33 -0.53 7.46 7.18
CA HIS A 33 -0.98 7.28 5.79
C HIS A 33 -0.61 8.53 4.96
N ARG A 34 0.65 8.64 4.51
CA ARG A 34 1.13 9.81 3.74
C ARG A 34 1.95 9.37 2.54
N HIS A 35 2.22 10.30 1.63
CA HIS A 35 3.01 10.06 0.42
C HIS A 35 4.41 9.48 0.70
N GLN A 36 5.04 9.79 1.84
CA GLN A 36 6.35 9.24 2.21
C GLN A 36 6.28 7.73 2.47
N GLU A 37 5.25 7.30 3.20
CA GLU A 37 4.98 5.89 3.43
C GLU A 37 4.59 5.18 2.13
N PHE A 38 3.79 5.85 1.28
CA PHE A 38 3.41 5.33 -0.03
C PHE A 38 4.62 5.13 -0.96
N LEU A 39 5.55 6.10 -1.05
CA LEU A 39 6.78 5.95 -1.82
C LEU A 39 7.64 4.77 -1.34
N ARG A 40 7.72 4.53 -0.03
CA ARG A 40 8.42 3.35 0.50
C ARG A 40 7.71 2.06 0.10
N PHE A 41 6.39 2.08 0.08
CA PHE A 41 5.60 0.93 -0.38
C PHE A 41 5.78 0.68 -1.89
N LEU A 42 5.83 1.72 -2.73
CA LEU A 42 6.09 1.60 -4.15
C LEU A 42 7.46 0.96 -4.44
N LYS A 43 8.51 1.36 -3.71
CA LYS A 43 9.83 0.73 -3.79
C LYS A 43 9.80 -0.75 -3.41
N LEU A 44 9.03 -1.10 -2.38
CA LEU A 44 8.87 -2.49 -1.97
C LEU A 44 8.19 -3.33 -3.06
N ILE A 45 7.23 -2.77 -3.79
CA ILE A 45 6.63 -3.43 -4.96
C ILE A 45 7.66 -3.59 -6.07
N ASP A 46 8.40 -2.53 -6.42
CA ASP A 46 9.43 -2.56 -7.48
C ASP A 46 10.54 -3.57 -7.21
N ASP A 47 10.93 -3.75 -5.94
CA ASP A 47 11.92 -4.75 -5.54
C ASP A 47 11.36 -6.18 -5.57
N ALA A 48 10.04 -6.36 -5.45
CA ALA A 48 9.38 -7.66 -5.47
C ALA A 48 9.04 -8.16 -6.90
N VAL A 49 8.94 -7.24 -7.87
CA VAL A 49 8.60 -7.57 -9.26
C VAL A 49 9.89 -7.81 -10.07
N PRO A 50 9.94 -8.85 -10.93
CA PRO A 50 11.06 -9.07 -11.84
C PRO A 50 11.39 -7.82 -12.66
N LYS A 51 12.69 -7.47 -12.74
CA LYS A 51 13.16 -6.21 -13.35
C LYS A 51 12.97 -6.14 -14.88
N ASP A 52 12.59 -7.23 -15.51
CA ASP A 52 12.26 -7.33 -16.93
C ASP A 52 10.78 -7.03 -17.24
N LEU A 53 9.97 -6.75 -16.22
CA LEU A 53 8.55 -6.42 -16.36
C LEU A 53 8.27 -4.95 -16.03
N ASP A 54 7.37 -4.35 -16.80
CA ASP A 54 6.82 -3.04 -16.47
C ASP A 54 5.73 -3.15 -15.40
N LEU A 55 5.77 -2.24 -14.42
CA LEU A 55 4.77 -2.16 -13.36
C LEU A 55 3.61 -1.25 -13.77
N HIS A 56 2.39 -1.79 -13.88
CA HIS A 56 1.18 -1.01 -14.09
C HIS A 56 0.34 -0.91 -12.81
N LEU A 57 0.23 0.29 -12.25
CA LEU A 57 -0.50 0.54 -11.01
C LEU A 57 -1.87 1.16 -11.27
N VAL A 58 -2.91 0.49 -10.79
CA VAL A 58 -4.27 1.06 -10.70
C VAL A 58 -4.50 1.49 -9.26
N LEU A 59 -4.57 2.80 -9.04
CA LEU A 59 -4.70 3.39 -7.71
C LEU A 59 -6.11 3.97 -7.50
N ASP A 60 -6.54 4.01 -6.26
CA ASP A 60 -7.75 4.75 -5.88
C ASP A 60 -7.54 6.27 -5.96
N ASN A 61 -8.62 7.02 -5.81
CA ASN A 61 -8.63 8.47 -5.91
C ASN A 61 -8.19 9.16 -4.60
N TYR A 62 -7.00 8.81 -4.10
CA TYR A 62 -6.47 9.38 -2.86
C TYR A 62 -5.40 10.45 -3.09
N ALA A 63 -5.38 11.49 -2.26
CA ALA A 63 -4.54 12.67 -2.45
C ALA A 63 -3.03 12.36 -2.36
N THR A 64 -2.65 11.35 -1.57
CA THR A 64 -1.23 10.98 -1.45
C THR A 64 -0.64 10.46 -2.75
N HIS A 65 -1.46 9.87 -3.63
CA HIS A 65 -1.04 9.36 -4.93
C HIS A 65 -0.73 10.49 -5.93
N LYS A 66 -1.23 11.70 -5.68
CA LYS A 66 -1.15 12.82 -6.62
C LYS A 66 0.01 13.78 -6.33
N THR A 67 0.79 13.53 -5.28
CA THR A 67 1.93 14.39 -4.93
C THR A 67 3.01 14.33 -6.02
N PRO A 68 3.73 15.43 -6.33
CA PRO A 68 4.72 15.45 -7.41
C PRO A 68 5.76 14.33 -7.28
N LYS A 69 6.28 14.12 -6.07
CA LYS A 69 7.26 13.06 -5.79
C LYS A 69 6.77 11.64 -6.11
N VAL A 70 5.46 11.40 -6.01
CA VAL A 70 4.85 10.09 -6.33
C VAL A 70 4.64 9.94 -7.84
N LYS A 71 4.45 11.04 -8.57
CA LYS A 71 4.33 11.02 -10.04
C LYS A 71 5.69 10.97 -10.75
N GLU A 72 6.74 11.44 -10.08
CA GLU A 72 8.13 11.40 -10.57
C GLU A 72 8.80 10.04 -10.35
N TRP A 73 8.23 9.22 -9.46
CA TRP A 73 8.59 7.81 -9.33
C TRP A 73 7.91 7.04 -10.46
#